data_AF-A0AA49JT47-F1
#
_entry.id   AF-A0AA49JT47-F1
#
_cell.length_a   1.000
_cell.length_b   1.000
_cell.length_c   1.000
_cell.angle_alpha   90.00
_cell.angle_beta   90.00
_cell.angle_gamma   90.00
#
_symmetry.space_group_name_H-M   'P 1'
#
loop_
_entity.id
_entity.type
_entity.pdbx_description
1 polymer ?
#
loop_
_entity_poly.entity_id
_entity_poly.type
_entity_poly.pdbx_seq_one_letter_code
_entity_poly.pdbx_strand_id
1 'polypeptide(L)'
;MTTTTATIPPLHVRRRNILIFATSYPLLSVLLWITMRDSNFFALTHLAMTILILWQFAIERVGRVGKAIGDDIDSRLDERQLALRNAAYLDAYRIASGIVLLGVIWIALGIDLKLWWVPSTYDEWNIIFSGLFIYLLTLPSAILAWREPDRHDDPELLRA
;
A
#
# COMPACT_ATOMS: atom_id res chain seq x y z
N MET A 1 -31.83 -1.70 -16.12
CA MET A 1 -30.44 -1.59 -15.63
C MET A 1 -30.33 -2.41 -14.36
N THR A 2 -29.74 -3.60 -14.44
CA THR A 2 -29.42 -4.42 -13.27
C THR A 2 -28.22 -3.80 -12.58
N THR A 3 -28.45 -3.08 -11.49
CA THR A 3 -27.40 -2.68 -10.56
C THR A 3 -26.82 -3.95 -9.98
N THR A 4 -25.72 -4.44 -10.56
CA THR A 4 -24.90 -5.48 -9.94
C THR A 4 -24.36 -4.87 -8.66
N THR A 5 -25.02 -5.15 -7.53
CA THR A 5 -24.55 -4.78 -6.19
C THR A 5 -23.22 -5.47 -6.01
N ALA A 6 -22.13 -4.75 -6.28
CA ALA A 6 -20.79 -5.29 -6.15
C ALA A 6 -20.59 -5.66 -4.69
N THR A 7 -20.55 -6.96 -4.39
CA THR A 7 -20.31 -7.46 -3.04
C THR A 7 -18.94 -6.97 -2.57
N ILE A 8 -18.94 -6.17 -1.52
CA ILE A 8 -17.72 -5.70 -0.84
C ILE A 8 -17.13 -6.92 -0.14
N PRO A 9 -15.83 -7.23 -0.35
CA PRO A 9 -15.18 -8.35 0.33
C PRO A 9 -15.16 -8.12 1.85
N PRO A 10 -15.26 -9.18 2.66
CA PRO A 10 -15.30 -9.04 4.12
C PRO A 10 -13.97 -8.46 4.66
N LEU A 11 -14.03 -7.75 5.80
CA LEU A 11 -12.91 -6.99 6.35
C LEU A 11 -11.66 -7.83 6.61
N HIS A 12 -11.81 -9.06 7.10
CA HIS A 12 -10.67 -9.96 7.30
C HIS A 12 -9.92 -10.29 5.99
N VAL A 13 -10.61 -10.41 4.85
CA VAL A 13 -9.97 -10.61 3.54
C VAL A 13 -9.22 -9.37 3.11
N ARG A 14 -9.79 -8.18 3.35
CA ARG A 14 -9.15 -6.89 3.04
C ARG A 14 -7.87 -6.71 3.85
N ARG A 15 -7.95 -6.91 5.17
CA ARG A 15 -6.80 -6.83 6.08
C ARG A 15 -5.72 -7.86 5.70
N ARG A 16 -6.11 -9.11 5.43
CA ARG A 16 -5.16 -10.15 4.96
C ARG A 16 -4.45 -9.76 3.67
N ASN A 17 -5.17 -9.23 2.69
CA ASN A 17 -4.57 -8.83 1.41
C ASN A 17 -3.57 -7.69 1.58
N ILE A 18 -3.87 -6.72 2.45
CA ILE A 18 -2.95 -5.63 2.79
C ILE A 18 -1.71 -6.14 3.52
N LEU A 19 -1.83 -7.16 4.38
CA LEU A 19 -0.66 -7.79 5.02
C LEU A 19 0.21 -8.58 4.04
N ILE A 20 -0.41 -9.37 3.17
CA ILE A 20 0.30 -10.09 2.10
C ILE A 20 1.06 -9.09 1.24
N PHE A 21 0.40 -7.99 0.88
CA PHE A 21 1.02 -6.91 0.14
C PHE A 21 2.21 -6.30 0.89
N ALA A 22 1.97 -5.86 2.14
CA ALA A 22 2.97 -5.21 2.97
C ALA A 22 4.24 -6.04 3.12
N THR A 23 4.09 -7.37 3.16
CA THR A 23 5.19 -8.33 3.34
C THR A 23 5.81 -8.83 2.04
N SER A 24 5.07 -8.85 0.93
CA SER A 24 5.55 -9.38 -0.36
C SER A 24 6.64 -8.52 -1.00
N TYR A 25 6.48 -7.19 -0.97
CA TYR A 25 7.44 -6.28 -1.60
C TYR A 25 8.83 -6.30 -0.93
N PRO A 26 8.97 -6.24 0.41
CA PRO A 26 10.27 -6.31 1.07
C PRO A 26 10.95 -7.66 0.85
N LEU A 27 10.19 -8.76 0.88
CA LEU A 27 10.73 -10.11 0.60
C LEU A 27 11.31 -10.19 -0.82
N LEU A 28 10.60 -9.67 -1.82
CA LEU A 28 11.09 -9.66 -3.20
C LEU A 28 12.22 -8.65 -3.42
N SER A 29 12.22 -7.53 -2.70
CA SER A 29 13.32 -6.57 -2.72
C SER A 29 14.62 -7.16 -2.18
N VAL A 30 14.54 -7.94 -1.10
CA VAL A 30 15.68 -8.67 -0.55
C VAL A 30 16.15 -9.75 -1.53
N LEU A 31 15.21 -10.47 -2.16
CA LEU A 31 15.58 -11.45 -3.19
C LEU A 31 16.29 -10.79 -4.38
N LEU A 32 15.78 -9.64 -4.86
CA LEU A 32 16.38 -8.87 -5.94
C LEU A 32 17.76 -8.35 -5.55
N TRP A 33 17.91 -7.86 -4.32
CA TRP A 33 19.20 -7.44 -3.77
C TRP A 33 20.24 -8.56 -3.79
N ILE A 34 19.84 -9.79 -3.47
CA ILE A 34 20.72 -10.97 -3.51
C ILE A 34 21.07 -11.32 -4.96
N THR A 35 20.07 -11.33 -5.86
CA THR A 35 20.28 -11.72 -7.27
C THR A 35 20.94 -10.64 -8.11
N MET A 36 21.01 -9.38 -7.65
CA MET A 36 21.80 -8.31 -8.27
C MET A 36 23.27 -8.66 -8.46
N ARG A 37 23.82 -9.55 -7.62
CA ARG A 37 25.21 -10.01 -7.73
C ARG A 37 25.40 -11.12 -8.77
N ASP A 38 24.31 -11.71 -9.28
CA ASP A 38 24.32 -12.82 -10.25
C ASP A 38 23.56 -12.44 -11.53
N SER A 39 24.28 -12.33 -12.64
CA SER A 39 23.73 -11.91 -13.93
C SER A 39 22.65 -12.85 -14.48
N ASN A 40 22.65 -14.13 -14.10
CA ASN A 40 21.72 -15.12 -14.68
C ASN A 40 20.31 -14.98 -14.10
N PHE A 41 20.19 -14.59 -12.84
CA PHE A 41 18.90 -14.50 -12.14
C PHE A 41 18.36 -13.09 -12.03
N PHE A 42 19.20 -12.06 -12.18
CA PHE A 42 18.82 -10.66 -12.06
C PHE A 42 17.60 -10.29 -12.92
N ALA A 43 17.62 -10.59 -14.22
CA ALA A 43 16.54 -10.25 -15.14
C ALA A 43 15.21 -10.94 -14.76
N LEU A 44 15.26 -12.21 -14.34
CA LEU A 44 14.09 -12.97 -13.93
C LEU A 44 13.49 -12.40 -12.63
N THR A 45 14.32 -12.08 -11.65
CA THR A 45 13.86 -11.47 -10.39
C THR A 45 13.25 -10.09 -10.62
N HIS A 46 13.84 -9.30 -11.51
CA HIS A 46 13.34 -7.96 -11.85
C HIS A 46 11.99 -8.02 -12.59
N LEU A 47 11.82 -8.98 -13.50
CA LEU A 47 10.55 -9.24 -14.17
C LEU A 47 9.48 -9.74 -13.18
N ALA A 48 9.84 -10.64 -12.27
CA ALA A 48 8.92 -11.10 -11.22
C ALA A 48 8.46 -9.96 -10.31
N MET A 49 9.38 -9.05 -9.93
CA MET A 49 9.04 -7.85 -9.18
C MET A 49 8.07 -6.98 -9.96
N THR A 50 8.35 -6.67 -11.24
CA THR A 50 7.46 -5.86 -12.09
C THR A 50 6.06 -6.47 -12.22
N ILE A 51 5.97 -7.79 -12.44
CA ILE A 51 4.69 -8.50 -12.49
C ILE A 51 3.94 -8.38 -11.16
N LEU A 52 4.63 -8.53 -10.03
CA LEU A 52 4.01 -8.37 -8.72
C LEU A 52 3.48 -6.95 -8.52
N ILE A 53 4.24 -5.92 -8.90
CA ILE A 53 3.82 -4.52 -8.81
C ILE A 53 2.53 -4.29 -9.61
N LEU A 54 2.50 -4.78 -10.86
CA LEU A 54 1.33 -4.65 -11.73
C LEU A 54 0.14 -5.47 -11.21
N TRP A 55 0.39 -6.68 -10.73
CA TRP A 55 -0.61 -7.55 -10.11
C TRP A 55 -1.22 -6.89 -8.87
N GLN A 56 -0.38 -6.28 -8.04
CA GLN A 56 -0.79 -5.59 -6.84
C GLN A 56 -1.65 -4.36 -7.16
N PHE A 57 -1.19 -3.53 -8.11
CA PHE A 57 -1.96 -2.40 -8.58
C PHE A 57 -3.29 -2.84 -9.19
N ALA A 58 -3.32 -3.98 -9.89
CA ALA A 58 -4.56 -4.57 -10.39
C ALA A 58 -5.48 -5.02 -9.24
N ILE A 59 -4.98 -5.67 -8.19
CA ILE A 59 -5.81 -6.06 -7.03
C ILE A 59 -6.39 -4.84 -6.34
N GLU A 60 -5.65 -3.75 -6.19
CA GLU A 60 -6.16 -2.57 -5.49
C GLU A 60 -7.13 -1.76 -6.35
N ARG A 61 -6.87 -1.66 -7.65
CA ARG A 61 -7.74 -0.94 -8.60
C ARG A 61 -8.99 -1.73 -8.99
N VAL A 62 -8.89 -3.06 -9.07
CA VAL A 62 -9.99 -3.97 -9.42
C VAL A 62 -10.72 -4.46 -8.17
N GLY A 63 -9.99 -4.71 -7.09
CA GLY A 63 -10.51 -5.15 -5.81
C GLY A 63 -10.87 -3.97 -4.94
N ARG A 64 -12.10 -3.44 -5.13
CA ARG A 64 -13.19 -3.24 -4.14
C ARG A 64 -12.90 -2.79 -2.69
N VAL A 65 -11.66 -2.58 -2.27
CA VAL A 65 -11.18 -2.25 -0.92
C VAL A 65 -11.13 -0.73 -0.74
N GLY A 66 -10.80 0.02 -1.80
CA GLY A 66 -10.89 1.49 -1.87
C GLY A 66 -12.21 2.01 -2.46
N LYS A 67 -12.90 1.20 -3.29
CA LYS A 67 -14.08 1.65 -4.05
C LYS A 67 -15.35 1.98 -3.26
N ALA A 68 -15.52 1.48 -2.04
CA ALA A 68 -16.78 1.69 -1.32
C ALA A 68 -16.87 3.07 -0.65
N ILE A 69 -15.74 3.60 -0.16
CA ILE A 69 -15.69 4.87 0.57
C ILE A 69 -14.60 5.79 0.01
N GLY A 70 -13.42 5.24 -0.33
CA GLY A 70 -12.26 6.02 -0.80
C GLY A 70 -12.45 6.69 -2.17
N ASP A 71 -13.10 5.98 -3.11
CA ASP A 71 -13.29 6.42 -4.50
C ASP A 71 -14.77 6.73 -4.86
N ASP A 72 -15.71 6.59 -3.94
CA ASP A 72 -17.12 6.90 -4.23
C ASP A 72 -17.36 8.41 -4.24
N ILE A 73 -18.38 8.82 -4.99
CA ILE A 73 -18.75 10.23 -5.14
C ILE A 73 -19.28 10.71 -3.78
N ASP A 74 -18.81 11.87 -3.32
CA ASP A 74 -19.17 12.45 -2.03
C ASP A 74 -20.68 12.50 -1.77
N SER A 75 -21.49 12.71 -2.81
CA SER A 75 -22.96 12.74 -2.72
C SER A 75 -23.62 11.40 -2.40
N ARG A 76 -22.87 10.30 -2.45
CA ARG A 76 -23.32 8.94 -2.10
C ARG A 76 -22.84 8.49 -0.73
N LEU A 77 -21.94 9.25 -0.12
CA LEU A 77 -21.38 8.94 1.19
C LEU A 77 -22.20 9.63 2.28
N ASP A 78 -22.43 8.88 3.36
CA ASP A 78 -22.94 9.48 4.59
C ASP A 78 -21.87 10.37 5.25
N GLU A 79 -22.28 11.32 6.09
CA GLU A 79 -21.38 12.25 6.79
C GLU A 79 -20.32 11.50 7.60
N ARG A 80 -20.71 10.38 8.23
CA ARG A 80 -19.79 9.50 8.97
C ARG A 80 -18.70 8.90 8.06
N GLN A 81 -19.09 8.43 6.86
CA GLN A 81 -18.17 7.83 5.90
C GLN A 81 -17.21 8.87 5.33
N LEU A 82 -17.72 10.08 5.04
CA LEU A 82 -16.92 11.20 4.56
C LEU A 82 -15.87 11.63 5.60
N ALA A 83 -16.29 11.75 6.88
CA ALA A 83 -15.37 12.06 7.98
C ALA A 83 -14.29 10.99 8.16
N LEU A 84 -14.66 9.70 8.10
CA LEU A 84 -13.73 8.58 8.18
C LEU A 84 -12.70 8.62 7.04
N ARG A 85 -13.16 8.86 5.81
CA ARG A 85 -12.32 8.97 4.61
C ARG A 85 -11.31 10.11 4.74
N ASN A 86 -11.78 11.29 5.11
CA ASN A 86 -10.92 12.48 5.26
C ASN A 86 -9.87 12.29 6.36
N ALA A 87 -10.26 11.67 7.49
CA ALA A 87 -9.32 11.32 8.56
C ALA A 87 -8.26 10.31 8.08
N ALA A 88 -8.66 9.29 7.32
CA ALA A 88 -7.74 8.31 6.73
C ALA A 88 -6.75 8.96 5.74
N TYR A 89 -7.21 9.88 4.88
CA TYR A 89 -6.33 10.62 3.98
C TYR A 89 -5.34 11.52 4.73
N LEU A 90 -5.78 12.21 5.78
CA LEU A 90 -4.91 13.06 6.59
C LEU A 90 -3.82 12.24 7.30
N ASP A 91 -4.19 11.10 7.88
CA ASP A 91 -3.24 10.20 8.52
C ASP A 91 -2.28 9.59 7.49
N ALA A 92 -2.77 9.24 6.30
CA ALA A 92 -1.93 8.77 5.22
C ALA A 92 -0.90 9.82 4.79
N TYR A 93 -1.31 11.08 4.66
CA TYR A 93 -0.43 12.19 4.34
C TYR A 93 0.64 12.41 5.42
N ARG A 94 0.27 12.32 6.71
CA ARG A 94 1.20 12.45 7.83
C ARG A 94 2.24 11.32 7.85
N ILE A 95 1.79 10.08 7.67
CA ILE A 95 2.68 8.91 7.61
C ILE A 95 3.60 9.01 6.40
N ALA A 96 3.06 9.34 5.23
CA ALA A 96 3.83 9.53 4.01
C ALA A 96 4.93 10.59 4.20
N SER A 97 4.56 11.75 4.75
CA SER A 97 5.49 12.85 5.03
C SER A 97 6.56 12.43 6.03
N GLY A 98 6.19 11.68 7.06
CA GLY A 98 7.12 11.11 8.04
C GLY A 98 8.12 10.14 7.41
N ILE A 99 7.65 9.22 6.55
CA ILE A 99 8.52 8.26 5.83
C ILE A 99 9.52 9.00 4.93
N VAL A 100 9.06 10.00 4.17
CA VAL A 100 9.93 10.80 3.31
C VAL A 100 10.98 11.55 4.14
N LEU A 101 10.58 12.18 5.24
CA LEU A 101 11.50 12.89 6.14
C LEU A 101 12.54 11.94 6.73
N LEU A 102 12.13 10.76 7.21
CA LEU A 102 13.03 9.73 7.70
C LEU A 102 14.00 9.24 6.61
N GLY A 103 13.52 9.10 5.37
CA GLY A 103 14.36 8.77 4.22
C GLY A 103 15.44 9.82 3.97
N VAL A 104 15.09 11.10 4.02
CA VAL A 104 16.06 12.21 3.88
C VAL A 104 17.10 12.18 5.00
N ILE A 105 16.67 12.01 6.26
CA ILE A 105 17.57 11.91 7.42
C ILE A 105 18.50 10.71 7.27
N TRP A 106 17.97 9.56 6.86
CA TRP A 106 18.75 8.34 6.65
C TRP A 106 19.85 8.53 5.60
N ILE A 107 19.55 9.17 4.47
CA ILE A 107 20.54 9.47 3.42
C ILE A 107 21.59 10.44 3.95
N ALA A 108 21.18 11.55 4.56
CA ALA A 108 22.08 12.59 5.05
C ALA A 108 23.09 12.03 6.07
N LEU A 109 22.59 11.34 7.10
CA LEU A 109 23.43 10.72 8.12
C LEU A 109 24.28 9.57 7.55
N GLY A 110 23.77 8.82 6.58
CA GLY A 110 24.51 7.74 5.93
C GLY A 110 25.71 8.23 5.13
N ILE A 111 25.56 9.34 4.42
CA ILE A 111 26.64 9.98 3.64
C ILE A 111 27.70 10.56 4.59
N ASP A 112 27.28 11.34 5.58
CA ASP A 112 28.21 12.09 6.44
C ASP A 112 28.93 11.19 7.44
N LEU A 113 28.20 10.28 8.09
CA LEU A 113 28.75 9.45 9.16
C LEU A 113 29.26 8.09 8.67
N LYS A 114 28.96 7.70 7.42
CA LYS A 114 29.31 6.40 6.83
C LYS A 114 28.91 5.20 7.72
N LEU A 115 27.85 5.36 8.51
CA LEU A 115 27.41 4.37 9.51
C LEU A 115 26.68 3.18 8.90
N TRP A 116 26.01 3.39 7.77
CA TRP A 116 25.19 2.38 7.11
C TRP A 116 25.32 2.47 5.59
N TRP A 117 24.83 1.42 4.92
CA TRP A 117 24.76 1.38 3.48
C TRP A 117 23.86 2.49 2.93
N VAL A 118 24.32 3.17 1.89
CA VAL A 118 23.56 4.18 1.14
C VAL A 118 23.50 3.74 -0.33
N PRO A 119 22.34 3.83 -0.99
CA PRO A 119 22.19 3.40 -2.37
C PRO A 119 23.02 4.28 -3.29
N SER A 120 23.77 3.64 -4.18
CA SER A 120 24.72 4.28 -5.09
C SER A 120 24.43 3.98 -6.56
N THR A 121 23.69 2.90 -6.85
CA THR A 121 23.34 2.53 -8.22
C THR A 121 21.87 2.81 -8.53
N TYR A 122 21.54 2.90 -9.81
CA TYR A 122 20.16 3.05 -10.27
C TYR A 122 19.27 1.93 -9.73
N ASP A 123 19.73 0.68 -9.77
CA ASP A 123 18.89 -0.45 -9.40
C ASP A 123 18.59 -0.47 -7.90
N GLU A 124 19.55 -0.09 -7.05
CA GLU A 124 19.35 0.04 -5.61
C GLU A 124 18.31 1.14 -5.29
N TRP A 125 18.39 2.28 -5.99
CA TRP A 125 17.39 3.33 -5.89
C TRP A 125 16.03 2.90 -6.43
N ASN A 126 16.00 2.13 -7.53
CA ASN A 126 14.78 1.63 -8.14
C ASN A 126 14.01 0.74 -7.17
N ILE A 127 14.69 -0.14 -6.42
CA ILE A 127 14.08 -0.96 -5.37
C ILE A 127 13.42 -0.09 -4.30
N ILE A 128 14.11 0.95 -3.83
CA ILE A 128 13.59 1.80 -2.75
C ILE A 128 12.41 2.63 -3.24
N PHE A 129 12.54 3.30 -4.38
CA PHE A 129 11.49 4.19 -4.88
C PHE A 129 10.26 3.44 -5.37
N SER A 130 10.42 2.29 -6.04
CA SER A 130 9.28 1.48 -6.45
C SER A 130 8.47 1.06 -5.23
N GLY A 131 9.13 0.62 -4.16
CA GLY A 131 8.48 0.25 -2.90
C GLY A 131 7.80 1.44 -2.24
N LEU A 132 8.49 2.58 -2.18
CA LEU A 132 7.94 3.81 -1.63
C LEU A 132 6.66 4.22 -2.36
N PHE A 133 6.69 4.31 -3.70
CA PHE A 133 5.51 4.70 -4.47
C PHE A 133 4.35 3.73 -4.28
N ILE A 134 4.65 2.43 -4.32
CA ILE A 134 3.67 1.39 -4.09
C ILE A 134 3.04 1.51 -2.71
N TYR A 135 3.81 1.73 -1.64
CA TYR A 135 3.23 1.93 -0.32
C TYR A 135 2.44 3.23 -0.20
N LEU A 136 2.95 4.33 -0.76
CA LEU A 136 2.28 5.62 -0.69
C LEU A 136 0.94 5.63 -1.42
N LEU A 137 0.83 4.95 -2.57
CA LEU A 137 -0.41 4.86 -3.34
C LEU A 137 -1.49 4.04 -2.65
N THR A 138 -1.10 3.12 -1.76
CA THR A 138 -1.97 2.10 -1.18
C THR A 138 -2.28 2.40 0.29
N LEU A 139 -1.54 3.35 0.89
CA LEU A 139 -1.61 3.74 2.29
C LEU A 139 -3.00 4.23 2.74
N PRO A 140 -3.72 5.10 2.00
CA PRO A 140 -5.05 5.55 2.40
C PRO A 140 -6.04 4.38 2.49
N SER A 141 -6.01 3.49 1.48
CA SER A 141 -6.83 2.27 1.44
C SER A 141 -6.49 1.33 2.60
N ALA A 142 -5.21 1.23 2.95
CA ALA A 142 -4.75 0.42 4.06
C ALA A 142 -5.26 0.95 5.42
N ILE A 143 -5.10 2.25 5.66
CA ILE A 143 -5.61 2.89 6.89
C ILE A 143 -7.13 2.73 6.99
N LEU A 144 -7.84 2.96 5.90
CA LEU A 144 -9.30 2.86 5.87
C LEU A 144 -9.77 1.44 6.23
N ALA A 145 -9.14 0.40 5.67
CA ALA A 145 -9.48 -1.00 5.98
C ALA A 145 -9.22 -1.40 7.45
N TRP A 146 -8.36 -0.67 8.16
CA TRP A 146 -8.10 -0.87 9.59
C TRP A 146 -9.04 -0.06 10.48
N ARG A 147 -9.54 1.08 10.01
CA ARG A 147 -10.46 1.94 10.78
C ARG A 147 -11.93 1.61 10.58
N GLU A 148 -12.27 0.85 9.54
CA GLU A 148 -13.63 0.40 9.30
C GLU A 148 -14.07 -0.58 10.42
N PRO A 149 -15.17 -0.28 11.13
CA PRO A 149 -15.70 -1.15 12.19
C PRO A 149 -16.09 -2.52 11.64
N ASP A 150 -15.85 -3.60 12.39
CA ASP A 150 -16.34 -4.91 12.00
C ASP A 150 -17.88 -4.93 12.07
N ARG A 151 -18.54 -5.51 11.06
CA ARG A 151 -20.02 -5.56 10.97
C ARG A 151 -20.66 -6.22 12.21
N HIS A 152 -19.90 -7.01 12.94
CA HIS A 152 -20.38 -7.70 14.13
C HIS A 152 -20.46 -6.78 15.37
N ASP A 153 -19.76 -5.64 15.36
CA ASP A 153 -19.66 -4.73 16.50
C ASP A 153 -20.71 -3.60 16.45
N ASP A 154 -21.45 -3.49 15.35
CA ASP A 154 -22.48 -2.47 15.16
C ASP A 154 -23.88 -3.12 15.02
N PRO A 155 -24.70 -3.14 16.08
CA PRO A 155 -26.03 -3.75 16.06
C PRO A 155 -27.01 -3.03 15.13
N GLU A 156 -26.71 -1.82 14.65
CA GLU A 156 -27.53 -1.10 13.65
C GLU A 156 -27.33 -1.69 12.24
N LEU A 157 -26.12 -2.17 11.89
CA LEU A 157 -25.82 -2.83 10.60
C LEU A 157 -26.33 -4.27 10.49
N LEU A 158 -26.81 -4.84 11.60
CA LEU A 158 -27.50 -6.13 11.64
C LEU A 158 -29.02 -6.00 11.40
N ARG A 159 -29.57 -4.78 11.46
CA ARG A 159 -31.01 -4.51 11.27
C ARG A 159 -31.35 -3.95 9.89
N ALA A 160 -30.35 -3.63 9.07
CA ALA A 160 -30.47 -3.17 7.69
C ALA A 160 -30.04 -4.28 6.70
#